data_AF-A0A8H4SVS7-F1
#
_entry.id   AF-A0A8H4SVS7-F1
#
_cell.length_a   1.000
_cell.length_b   1.000
_cell.length_c   1.000
_cell.angle_alpha   90.00
_cell.angle_beta   90.00
_cell.angle_gamma   90.00
#
_symmetry.space_group_name_H-M   'P 1'
#
loop_
_entity.id
_entity.type
_entity.pdbx_description
1 polymer ?
#
loop_
_entity_poly.entity_id
_entity_poly.type
_entity_poly.pdbx_seq_one_letter_code
_entity_poly.pdbx_strand_id
1 'polypeptide(L)'
;MPSQIPTSTPHYSFMDDYSEGAHPALLKALVTSNTTQETGYGGDTYCDLARQRIRQHLGRNDVGIFFVPSGTSANAISIAACLRPHEAVIAASSGHIVTRETGAVEASGHKIINVTPQNGKLTPATIERALDDNWHFPHMAKPRLVYISNATEIGTIYSRAELAAIKQVCEKNGLILFLDGARIGTALASKANDMTLSDILELTDIFWIGGTKNGALLGEAVIVKDARLASEFEFYIKQHGSLLAKGRVIGAQFAELFEGDLYFELARKANLAAESLSSGIAQGGYSVYAATETNQVFAVLPLGLIKVLKESFSFYVWEKCGDDEAVIRLLTTWATEATQVESQTAHRGEFKFLKYLEDADLCQDSITVRRSAYWCYCGPLLDPCTGPESSLPDNFYDFETQVFTGSIRSRLVPFLSFINNLLVAKGFKDYFLTIRATTPTREFDQPRWHTDELFFTKDVLPGARLGLKSNHREQLQNTGTDWKICTTLLGPSTLFIPASHQSHARKAQESARDSAITEHECISIRCVGCAAAADAVRDELATVLKPFGAEAVEMGECSVFKVGRGFGAVHSEPCMSEADSGRIFINVVPGTEDELRVLMSKWGMQFPRQWWVGGR
;
A
#
# COMPACT_ATOMS: atom_id res chain seq x y z
N MET A 1 1.99 -14.37 30.61
CA MET A 1 1.10 -14.41 29.43
C MET A 1 0.37 -13.08 29.35
N PRO A 2 0.18 -12.50 28.15
CA PRO A 2 -0.48 -13.12 27.00
C PRO A 2 0.56 -13.70 26.03
N SER A 3 0.60 -15.02 25.83
CA SER A 3 -0.22 -15.79 24.88
C SER A 3 -0.11 -15.24 23.45
N GLN A 4 0.89 -15.76 22.74
CA GLN A 4 0.94 -16.01 21.31
C GLN A 4 -0.14 -15.29 20.49
N ILE A 5 0.18 -14.09 20.01
CA ILE A 5 -0.46 -13.57 18.81
C ILE A 5 0.21 -14.32 17.65
N PRO A 6 -0.54 -15.05 16.81
CA PRO A 6 0.05 -15.71 15.66
C PRO A 6 0.70 -14.66 14.76
N THR A 7 2.01 -14.76 14.56
CA THR A 7 2.76 -13.99 13.57
C THR A 7 2.44 -14.55 12.18
N SER A 8 1.22 -14.29 11.69
CA SER A 8 0.93 -14.33 10.26
C SER A 8 1.69 -13.18 9.60
N THR A 9 2.24 -13.41 8.41
CA THR A 9 2.74 -12.37 7.52
C THR A 9 1.75 -11.19 7.51
N PRO A 10 2.19 -9.93 7.66
CA PRO A 10 1.26 -8.80 7.85
C PRO A 10 0.44 -8.57 6.59
N HIS A 11 -0.80 -9.09 6.56
CA HIS A 11 -1.82 -8.64 5.65
C HIS A 11 -2.23 -7.23 6.06
N TYR A 12 -1.99 -6.24 5.20
CA TYR A 12 -2.49 -4.90 5.48
C TYR A 12 -4.00 -4.84 5.21
N SER A 13 -4.77 -4.27 6.13
CA SER A 13 -6.23 -4.25 6.04
C SER A 13 -6.72 -2.88 5.55
N PHE A 14 -7.51 -2.91 4.48
CA PHE A 14 -8.34 -1.80 3.98
C PHE A 14 -9.84 -2.11 4.12
N MET A 15 -10.21 -3.03 5.02
CA MET A 15 -11.60 -3.47 5.21
C MET A 15 -12.51 -2.34 5.68
N ASP A 16 -12.01 -1.55 6.62
CA ASP A 16 -12.75 -0.52 7.33
C ASP A 16 -11.84 0.51 7.98
N ASP A 17 -12.47 1.51 8.60
CA ASP A 17 -11.83 2.61 9.33
C ASP A 17 -12.03 2.54 10.85
N TYR A 18 -12.26 1.32 11.35
CA TYR A 18 -12.45 1.03 12.78
C TYR A 18 -11.71 -0.24 13.24
N SER A 19 -10.78 -0.73 12.42
CA SER A 19 -9.79 -1.76 12.79
C SER A 19 -8.59 -1.17 13.53
N GLU A 20 -8.41 0.15 13.45
CA GLU A 20 -7.37 0.86 14.21
C GLU A 20 -7.74 0.95 15.68
N GLY A 21 -6.73 1.11 16.54
CA GLY A 21 -6.94 1.51 17.92
C GLY A 21 -7.42 2.96 18.03
N ALA A 22 -7.16 3.59 19.18
CA ALA A 22 -7.37 5.02 19.33
C ALA A 22 -6.09 5.81 19.03
N HIS A 23 -6.26 7.06 18.59
CA HIS A 23 -5.15 7.98 18.41
C HIS A 23 -4.37 8.14 19.73
N PRO A 24 -3.02 8.15 19.73
CA PRO A 24 -2.23 8.15 20.96
C PRO A 24 -2.55 9.31 21.93
N ALA A 25 -2.91 10.49 21.41
CA ALA A 25 -3.31 11.62 22.24
C ALA A 25 -4.57 11.31 23.07
N LEU A 26 -5.54 10.58 22.50
CA LEU A 26 -6.77 10.20 23.18
C LEU A 26 -6.51 9.12 24.23
N LEU A 27 -5.63 8.16 23.95
CA LEU A 27 -5.19 7.18 24.95
C LEU A 27 -4.51 7.88 26.14
N LYS A 28 -3.67 8.88 25.86
CA LYS A 28 -3.05 9.71 26.90
C LYS A 28 -4.10 10.46 27.72
N ALA A 29 -5.09 11.08 27.08
CA ALA A 29 -6.19 11.76 27.76
C ALA A 29 -6.98 10.80 28.68
N LEU A 30 -7.26 9.57 28.21
CA LEU A 30 -7.89 8.53 29.03
C LEU A 30 -7.05 8.15 30.25
N VAL A 31 -5.73 7.94 30.07
CA VAL A 31 -4.80 7.64 31.17
C VAL A 31 -4.77 8.79 32.18
N THR A 32 -4.71 10.04 31.71
CA THR A 32 -4.73 11.23 32.57
C THR A 32 -6.04 11.31 33.38
N SER A 33 -7.18 10.96 32.78
CA SER A 33 -8.47 10.98 33.50
C SER A 33 -8.60 9.91 34.59
N ASN A 34 -7.74 8.88 34.58
CA ASN A 34 -7.99 7.63 35.30
C ASN A 34 -7.97 7.76 36.84
N THR A 35 -7.20 8.70 37.37
CA THR A 35 -6.98 8.88 38.82
C THR A 35 -7.94 9.87 39.48
N THR A 36 -8.83 10.49 38.72
CA THR A 36 -9.83 11.46 39.23
C THR A 36 -11.16 10.77 39.53
N GLN A 37 -11.92 11.28 40.51
CA GLN A 37 -13.33 10.90 40.72
C GLN A 37 -14.21 11.90 39.99
N GLU A 38 -15.17 11.41 39.24
CA GLU A 38 -16.04 12.23 38.37
C GLU A 38 -17.50 11.85 38.58
N THR A 39 -18.40 12.79 38.31
CA THR A 39 -19.85 12.55 38.25
C THR A 39 -20.17 11.51 37.19
N GLY A 40 -21.13 10.63 37.45
CA GLY A 40 -21.54 9.62 36.48
C GLY A 40 -22.39 10.18 35.33
N TYR A 41 -22.67 9.33 34.35
CA TYR A 41 -23.72 9.54 33.34
C TYR A 41 -23.57 10.82 32.48
N GLY A 42 -22.33 11.28 32.26
CA GLY A 42 -22.03 12.39 31.34
C GLY A 42 -22.15 13.79 31.95
N GLY A 43 -22.37 13.90 33.27
CA GLY A 43 -22.29 15.14 34.05
C GLY A 43 -20.89 15.43 34.60
N ASP A 44 -19.86 14.78 34.05
CA ASP A 44 -18.46 14.93 34.42
C ASP A 44 -17.76 16.09 33.69
N THR A 45 -16.64 16.53 34.26
CA THR A 45 -15.88 17.69 33.76
C THR A 45 -15.30 17.47 32.36
N TYR A 46 -15.01 16.23 31.97
CA TYR A 46 -14.50 15.89 30.64
C TYR A 46 -15.60 15.98 29.59
N CYS A 47 -16.81 15.50 29.89
CA CYS A 47 -17.96 15.70 29.03
C CYS A 47 -18.29 17.18 28.85
N ASP A 48 -18.21 17.98 29.91
CA ASP A 48 -18.45 19.43 29.82
C ASP A 48 -17.40 20.14 28.97
N LEU A 49 -16.12 19.78 29.11
CA LEU A 49 -15.05 20.28 28.25
C LEU A 49 -15.27 19.89 26.78
N ALA A 50 -15.65 18.64 26.52
CA ALA A 50 -15.98 18.19 25.17
C ALA A 50 -17.15 18.99 24.57
N ARG A 51 -18.23 19.19 25.33
CA ARG A 51 -19.38 20.03 24.89
C ARG A 51 -18.93 21.46 24.60
N GLN A 52 -18.09 22.04 25.44
CA GLN A 52 -17.55 23.39 25.25
C GLN A 52 -16.76 23.48 23.93
N ARG A 53 -15.82 22.57 23.69
CA ARG A 53 -15.00 22.56 22.47
C ARG A 53 -15.84 22.34 21.22
N ILE A 54 -16.78 21.38 21.23
CA ILE A 54 -17.70 21.17 20.11
C ILE A 54 -18.54 22.44 19.84
N ARG A 55 -19.08 23.10 20.87
CA ARG A 55 -19.84 24.36 20.71
C ARG A 55 -19.03 25.47 20.06
N GLN A 56 -17.72 25.55 20.33
CA GLN A 56 -16.83 26.51 19.68
C GLN A 56 -16.78 26.29 18.16
N HIS A 57 -16.68 25.03 17.70
CA HIS A 57 -16.71 24.71 16.27
C HIS A 57 -18.09 24.86 15.63
N LEU A 58 -19.16 24.73 16.42
CA LEU A 58 -20.53 24.97 15.95
C LEU A 58 -20.87 26.46 15.86
N GLY A 59 -20.16 27.32 16.59
CA GLY A 59 -20.47 28.75 16.70
C GLY A 59 -21.74 29.05 17.49
N ARG A 60 -22.28 28.08 18.24
CA ARG A 60 -23.52 28.22 19.04
C ARG A 60 -23.40 27.51 20.39
N ASN A 61 -23.85 28.18 21.44
CA ASN A 61 -23.79 27.67 22.82
C ASN A 61 -25.12 27.03 23.29
N ASP A 62 -26.23 27.32 22.62
CA ASP A 62 -27.61 26.93 22.96
C ASP A 62 -28.05 25.61 22.31
N VAL A 63 -27.11 24.71 22.05
CA VAL A 63 -27.36 23.39 21.42
C VAL A 63 -27.13 22.25 22.40
N GLY A 64 -28.00 21.24 22.33
CA GLY A 64 -27.87 20.00 23.09
C GLY A 64 -26.78 19.12 22.48
N ILE A 65 -25.88 18.59 23.33
CA ILE A 65 -24.79 17.70 22.92
C ILE A 65 -24.77 16.51 23.86
N PHE A 66 -24.97 15.32 23.29
CA PHE A 66 -25.12 14.09 24.04
C PHE A 66 -24.17 13.02 23.49
N PHE A 67 -23.61 12.21 24.39
CA PHE A 67 -22.63 11.19 24.03
C PHE A 67 -23.24 9.79 24.08
N VAL A 68 -23.03 9.01 23.03
CA VAL A 68 -23.50 7.62 22.92
C VAL A 68 -22.35 6.72 22.47
N PRO A 69 -22.35 5.41 22.81
CA PRO A 69 -21.18 4.55 22.61
C PRO A 69 -20.96 4.10 21.16
N SER A 70 -21.96 4.20 20.27
CA SER A 70 -21.88 3.69 18.90
C SER A 70 -22.75 4.46 17.92
N GLY A 71 -22.41 4.41 16.62
CA GLY A 71 -23.22 5.00 15.55
C GLY A 71 -24.62 4.41 15.43
N THR A 72 -24.78 3.08 15.59
CA THR A 72 -26.11 2.45 15.59
C THR A 72 -26.96 2.95 16.75
N SER A 73 -26.39 3.12 17.94
CA SER A 73 -27.07 3.79 19.06
C SER A 73 -27.45 5.22 18.69
N ALA A 74 -26.54 6.00 18.10
CA ALA A 74 -26.79 7.38 17.69
C ALA A 74 -27.98 7.49 16.73
N ASN A 75 -28.04 6.62 15.72
CA ASN A 75 -29.13 6.58 14.76
C ASN A 75 -30.46 6.17 15.40
N ALA A 76 -30.51 5.00 16.04
CA ALA A 76 -31.74 4.45 16.59
C ALA A 76 -32.35 5.36 17.68
N ILE A 77 -31.53 5.90 18.58
CA ILE A 77 -31.97 6.80 19.66
C ILE A 77 -32.48 8.12 19.08
N SER A 78 -31.74 8.72 18.13
CA SER A 78 -32.13 10.00 17.52
C SER A 78 -33.47 9.87 16.77
N ILE A 79 -33.65 8.79 16.02
CA ILE A 79 -34.89 8.53 15.29
C ILE A 79 -36.05 8.27 16.26
N ALA A 80 -35.86 7.43 17.27
CA ALA A 80 -36.89 7.16 18.30
C ALA A 80 -37.28 8.42 19.09
N ALA A 81 -36.33 9.33 19.33
CA ALA A 81 -36.60 10.59 20.01
C ALA A 81 -37.38 11.58 19.12
N CYS A 82 -37.17 11.53 17.80
CA CYS A 82 -37.81 12.43 16.85
C CYS A 82 -39.22 11.99 16.41
N LEU A 83 -39.51 10.69 16.42
CA LEU A 83 -40.70 10.14 15.77
C LEU A 83 -41.77 9.68 16.76
N ARG A 84 -43.04 9.90 16.40
CA ARG A 84 -44.20 9.26 17.05
C ARG A 84 -44.37 7.84 16.52
N PRO A 85 -45.07 6.94 17.24
CA PRO A 85 -45.19 5.53 16.85
C PRO A 85 -45.76 5.26 15.44
N HIS A 86 -46.54 6.18 14.87
CA HIS A 86 -47.12 6.04 13.52
C HIS A 86 -46.29 6.74 12.43
N GLU A 87 -45.18 7.39 12.81
CA GLU A 87 -44.33 8.14 11.90
C GLU A 87 -43.16 7.29 11.39
N ALA A 88 -42.64 7.67 10.22
CA ALA A 88 -41.63 6.95 9.46
C ALA A 88 -40.46 7.85 9.04
N VAL A 89 -39.32 7.20 8.78
CA VAL A 89 -38.11 7.82 8.26
C VAL A 89 -37.96 7.53 6.76
N ILE A 90 -37.66 8.55 5.96
CA ILE A 90 -37.25 8.41 4.56
C ILE A 90 -35.73 8.28 4.52
N ALA A 91 -35.22 7.25 3.84
CA ALA A 91 -33.79 7.02 3.71
C ALA A 91 -33.42 6.45 2.33
N ALA A 92 -32.19 6.71 1.90
CA ALA A 92 -31.62 6.03 0.75
C ALA A 92 -31.57 4.52 1.01
N SER A 93 -31.83 3.69 0.00
CA SER A 93 -31.74 2.22 0.13
C SER A 93 -30.31 1.73 0.42
N SER A 94 -29.30 2.58 0.19
CA SER A 94 -27.90 2.34 0.59
C SER A 94 -27.60 2.75 2.03
N GLY A 95 -28.51 3.48 2.69
CA GLY A 95 -28.31 4.08 4.01
C GLY A 95 -27.95 3.04 5.07
N HIS A 96 -27.10 3.42 6.03
CA HIS A 96 -26.64 2.53 7.08
C HIS A 96 -27.81 1.91 7.89
N ILE A 97 -28.79 2.74 8.26
CA ILE A 97 -30.00 2.32 8.99
C ILE A 97 -30.84 1.28 8.24
N VAL A 98 -30.72 1.21 6.90
CA VAL A 98 -31.47 0.28 6.05
C VAL A 98 -30.79 -1.10 5.99
N THR A 99 -29.45 -1.11 5.95
CA THR A 99 -28.69 -2.30 5.52
C THR A 99 -27.80 -2.90 6.59
N ARG A 100 -27.34 -2.11 7.58
CA ARG A 100 -26.22 -2.49 8.46
C ARG A 100 -26.47 -2.25 9.96
N GLU A 101 -27.74 -2.17 10.36
CA GLU A 101 -28.13 -1.99 11.77
C GLU A 101 -29.09 -3.07 12.29
N THR A 102 -29.31 -4.15 11.52
CA THR A 102 -30.11 -5.30 11.97
C THR A 102 -31.51 -4.89 12.45
N GLY A 103 -32.13 -3.93 11.76
CA GLY A 103 -33.47 -3.46 12.08
C GLY A 103 -33.58 -2.64 13.36
N ALA A 104 -32.52 -1.93 13.78
CA ALA A 104 -32.53 -1.13 15.02
C ALA A 104 -33.61 -0.03 15.04
N VAL A 105 -33.94 0.54 13.87
CA VAL A 105 -35.03 1.53 13.73
C VAL A 105 -36.40 0.85 13.81
N GLU A 106 -36.56 -0.29 13.16
CA GLU A 106 -37.79 -1.07 13.19
C GLU A 106 -38.07 -1.65 14.58
N ALA A 107 -37.02 -1.98 15.33
CA ALA A 107 -37.12 -2.44 16.72
C ALA A 107 -37.69 -1.37 17.66
N SER A 108 -37.55 -0.07 17.34
CA SER A 108 -38.23 1.02 18.05
C SER A 108 -39.65 1.30 17.52
N GLY A 109 -40.11 0.53 16.53
CA GLY A 109 -41.48 0.57 15.99
C GLY A 109 -41.67 1.49 14.78
N HIS A 110 -40.59 2.04 14.22
CA HIS A 110 -40.68 2.97 13.09
C HIS A 110 -40.40 2.28 11.76
N LYS A 111 -41.22 2.59 10.74
CA LYS A 111 -41.00 2.14 9.36
C LYS A 111 -39.90 2.98 8.71
N ILE A 112 -39.01 2.31 7.97
CA ILE A 112 -38.14 2.96 6.99
C ILE A 112 -38.81 2.96 5.60
N ILE A 113 -38.91 4.13 4.98
CA ILE A 113 -39.35 4.34 3.60
C ILE A 113 -38.10 4.41 2.72
N ASN A 114 -37.83 3.33 2.02
CA ASN A 114 -36.65 3.18 1.17
C ASN A 114 -36.81 3.95 -0.14
N VAL A 115 -35.80 4.74 -0.48
CA VAL A 115 -35.72 5.53 -1.70
C VAL A 115 -34.46 5.15 -2.46
N THR A 116 -34.57 4.92 -3.77
CA THR A 116 -33.40 4.65 -4.61
C THR A 116 -32.49 5.88 -4.64
N PRO A 117 -31.22 5.77 -4.23
CA PRO A 117 -30.31 6.90 -4.21
C PRO A 117 -29.76 7.24 -5.59
N GLN A 118 -29.35 8.50 -5.76
CA GLN A 118 -28.50 8.94 -6.86
C GLN A 118 -27.09 9.19 -6.30
N ASN A 119 -26.09 8.39 -6.71
CA ASN A 119 -24.72 8.47 -6.17
C ASN A 119 -24.68 8.41 -4.63
N GLY A 120 -25.49 7.54 -4.03
CA GLY A 120 -25.60 7.41 -2.56
C GLY A 120 -26.41 8.51 -1.88
N LYS A 121 -26.92 9.50 -2.63
CA LYS A 121 -27.62 10.66 -2.11
C LYS A 121 -29.13 10.61 -2.33
N LEU A 122 -29.87 11.21 -1.41
CA LEU A 122 -31.25 11.64 -1.64
C LEU A 122 -31.24 13.00 -2.33
N THR A 123 -32.28 13.27 -3.10
CA THR A 123 -32.53 14.56 -3.75
C THR A 123 -33.90 15.11 -3.36
N PRO A 124 -34.13 16.43 -3.47
CA PRO A 124 -35.46 17.05 -3.31
C PRO A 124 -36.57 16.28 -4.02
N ALA A 125 -36.36 15.94 -5.30
CA ALA A 125 -37.35 15.23 -6.11
C ALA A 125 -37.64 13.82 -5.59
N THR A 126 -36.63 13.10 -5.11
CA THR A 126 -36.83 11.76 -4.55
C THR A 126 -37.56 11.79 -3.20
N ILE A 127 -37.36 12.85 -2.41
CA ILE A 127 -38.07 13.05 -1.13
C ILE A 127 -39.54 13.42 -1.40
N GLU A 128 -39.80 14.37 -2.30
CA GLU A 128 -41.18 14.74 -2.67
C GLU A 128 -41.94 13.54 -3.22
N ARG A 129 -41.33 12.72 -4.09
CA ARG A 129 -41.93 11.47 -4.56
C ARG A 129 -42.25 10.51 -3.41
N ALA A 130 -41.34 10.34 -2.45
CA ALA A 130 -41.59 9.48 -1.30
C ALA A 130 -42.80 9.96 -0.45
N LEU A 131 -43.04 11.27 -0.37
CA LEU A 131 -44.24 11.82 0.26
C LEU A 131 -45.49 11.52 -0.58
N ASP A 132 -45.42 11.75 -1.88
CA ASP A 132 -46.51 11.49 -2.83
C ASP A 132 -46.89 10.00 -2.89
N ASP A 133 -45.94 9.09 -2.65
CA ASP A 133 -46.20 7.65 -2.60
C ASP A 133 -46.75 7.19 -1.23
N ASN A 134 -46.62 8.01 -0.18
CA ASN A 134 -46.99 7.67 1.21
C ASN A 134 -48.04 8.63 1.79
N TRP A 135 -48.95 9.18 0.97
CA TRP A 135 -49.91 10.22 1.37
C TRP A 135 -51.21 9.70 2.03
N HIS A 136 -51.54 8.41 1.88
CA HIS A 136 -52.86 7.87 2.24
C HIS A 136 -52.97 7.58 3.74
N PHE A 137 -53.11 8.64 4.54
CA PHE A 137 -53.30 8.56 5.99
C PHE A 137 -54.77 8.35 6.37
N PRO A 138 -55.08 7.61 7.45
CA PRO A 138 -54.16 7.01 8.42
C PRO A 138 -53.67 5.59 8.06
N HIS A 139 -53.89 5.11 6.83
CA HIS A 139 -53.58 3.74 6.42
C HIS A 139 -52.09 3.47 6.14
N MET A 140 -51.33 4.53 5.86
CA MET A 140 -49.88 4.48 5.68
C MET A 140 -49.15 5.14 6.85
N ALA A 141 -47.93 4.69 7.13
CA ALA A 141 -47.06 5.36 8.11
C ALA A 141 -46.71 6.77 7.61
N LYS A 142 -46.77 7.75 8.51
CA LYS A 142 -46.59 9.17 8.16
C LYS A 142 -45.11 9.54 8.05
N PRO A 143 -44.58 9.90 6.87
CA PRO A 143 -43.22 10.39 6.78
C PRO A 143 -43.05 11.65 7.64
N ARG A 144 -42.03 11.67 8.50
CA ARG A 144 -41.75 12.82 9.38
C ARG A 144 -40.27 13.17 9.48
N LEU A 145 -39.37 12.25 9.15
CA LEU A 145 -37.93 12.44 9.22
C LEU A 145 -37.28 12.01 7.90
N VAL A 146 -36.29 12.77 7.44
CA VAL A 146 -35.40 12.44 6.33
C VAL A 146 -34.03 12.14 6.91
N TYR A 147 -33.51 10.95 6.64
CA TYR A 147 -32.17 10.51 7.01
C TYR A 147 -31.23 10.63 5.81
N ILE A 148 -30.10 11.29 6.02
CA ILE A 148 -28.98 11.35 5.06
C ILE A 148 -27.68 11.03 5.78
N SER A 149 -26.68 10.54 5.04
CA SER A 149 -25.33 10.29 5.57
C SER A 149 -24.33 11.24 4.91
N ASN A 150 -23.44 11.86 5.69
CA ASN A 150 -22.35 12.67 5.14
C ASN A 150 -21.01 12.35 5.84
N ALA A 151 -20.04 11.72 5.19
CA ALA A 151 -20.09 11.18 3.82
C ALA A 151 -21.08 10.01 3.67
N THR A 152 -21.52 9.73 2.44
CA THR A 152 -22.42 8.60 2.14
C THR A 152 -21.71 7.25 2.29
N GLU A 153 -22.46 6.16 2.24
CA GLU A 153 -21.93 4.79 2.30
C GLU A 153 -21.05 4.41 1.11
N ILE A 154 -21.07 5.23 0.04
CA ILE A 154 -20.17 5.10 -1.12
C ILE A 154 -19.13 6.22 -1.21
N GLY A 155 -18.97 7.02 -0.15
CA GLY A 155 -17.90 8.01 -0.02
C GLY A 155 -18.15 9.36 -0.68
N THR A 156 -19.31 9.57 -1.30
CA THR A 156 -19.71 10.88 -1.83
C THR A 156 -20.12 11.83 -0.71
N ILE A 157 -20.01 13.13 -0.93
CA ILE A 157 -20.37 14.17 0.05
C ILE A 157 -21.49 15.07 -0.49
N TYR A 158 -22.39 15.53 0.38
CA TYR A 158 -23.32 16.58 0.03
C TYR A 158 -22.60 17.94 0.01
N SER A 159 -22.81 18.72 -1.04
CA SER A 159 -22.47 20.16 -1.06
C SER A 159 -23.47 20.97 -0.24
N ARG A 160 -23.10 22.20 0.12
CA ARG A 160 -24.01 23.14 0.79
C ARG A 160 -25.31 23.35 0.01
N ALA A 161 -25.21 23.49 -1.32
CA ALA A 161 -26.36 23.72 -2.19
C ALA A 161 -27.32 22.53 -2.19
N GLU A 162 -26.80 21.30 -2.27
CA GLU A 162 -27.62 20.09 -2.20
C GLU A 162 -28.31 19.97 -0.83
N LEU A 163 -27.58 20.19 0.27
CA LEU A 163 -28.12 20.09 1.61
C LEU A 163 -29.17 21.17 1.90
N ALA A 164 -28.95 22.41 1.44
CA ALA A 164 -29.93 23.50 1.55
C ALA A 164 -31.22 23.21 0.77
N ALA A 165 -31.10 22.62 -0.43
CA ALA A 165 -32.28 22.24 -1.22
C ALA A 165 -33.10 21.13 -0.52
N ILE A 166 -32.44 20.16 0.11
CA ILE A 166 -33.11 19.14 0.94
C ILE A 166 -33.78 19.80 2.16
N LYS A 167 -33.07 20.69 2.86
CA LYS A 167 -33.61 21.41 4.02
C LYS A 167 -34.88 22.19 3.64
N GLN A 168 -34.89 22.86 2.50
CA GLN A 168 -36.06 23.59 2.01
C GLN A 168 -37.28 22.67 1.80
N VAL A 169 -37.08 21.49 1.20
CA VAL A 169 -38.17 20.49 1.05
C VAL A 169 -38.63 19.98 2.40
N CYS A 170 -37.70 19.73 3.34
CA CYS A 170 -38.06 19.31 4.69
C CYS A 170 -38.91 20.37 5.40
N GLU A 171 -38.51 21.64 5.36
CA GLU A 171 -39.26 22.74 5.98
C GLU A 171 -40.66 22.91 5.36
N LYS A 172 -40.74 22.92 4.03
CA LYS A 172 -42.01 23.02 3.28
C LYS A 172 -43.01 21.94 3.69
N ASN A 173 -42.53 20.73 3.98
CA ASN A 173 -43.37 19.57 4.29
C ASN A 173 -43.41 19.23 5.79
N GLY A 174 -42.80 20.05 6.65
CA GLY A 174 -42.72 19.81 8.09
C GLY A 174 -42.01 18.49 8.45
N LEU A 175 -40.92 18.16 7.75
CA LEU A 175 -40.03 17.03 8.02
C LEU A 175 -38.81 17.47 8.86
N ILE A 176 -38.29 16.56 9.69
CA ILE A 176 -37.02 16.70 10.40
C ILE A 176 -35.91 16.22 9.47
N LEU A 177 -34.86 17.02 9.30
CA LEU A 177 -33.65 16.58 8.59
C LEU A 177 -32.61 16.08 9.59
N PHE A 178 -32.33 14.77 9.51
CA PHE A 178 -31.34 14.08 10.32
C PHE A 178 -30.12 13.69 9.48
N LEU A 179 -28.93 14.09 9.92
CA LEU A 179 -27.67 13.72 9.28
C LEU A 179 -26.87 12.73 10.14
N ASP A 180 -26.62 11.55 9.57
CA ASP A 180 -25.62 10.60 10.05
C ASP A 180 -24.22 11.10 9.68
N GLY A 181 -23.43 11.40 10.71
CA GLY A 181 -22.08 11.90 10.56
C GLY A 181 -21.02 10.92 11.02
N ALA A 182 -21.24 9.61 10.82
CA ALA A 182 -20.23 8.57 11.05
C ALA A 182 -18.87 8.91 10.42
N ARG A 183 -18.90 9.62 9.29
CA ARG A 183 -17.74 10.09 8.53
C ARG A 183 -17.80 11.60 8.24
N ILE A 184 -18.39 12.38 9.14
CA ILE A 184 -18.50 13.84 8.93
C ILE A 184 -17.13 14.51 8.92
N GLY A 185 -16.16 13.99 9.68
CA GLY A 185 -14.77 14.45 9.64
C GLY A 185 -14.17 14.36 8.23
N THR A 186 -14.24 13.19 7.59
CA THR A 186 -13.70 13.00 6.24
C THR A 186 -14.48 13.75 5.17
N ALA A 187 -15.80 13.93 5.35
CA ALA A 187 -16.58 14.80 4.48
C ALA A 187 -16.13 16.26 4.56
N LEU A 188 -16.03 16.84 5.76
CA LEU A 188 -15.63 18.23 5.97
C LEU A 188 -14.16 18.50 5.61
N ALA A 189 -13.32 17.47 5.70
CA ALA A 189 -11.92 17.51 5.27
C ALA A 189 -11.70 17.23 3.77
N SER A 190 -12.77 16.95 3.01
CA SER A 190 -12.66 16.70 1.57
C SER A 190 -12.29 17.97 0.80
N LYS A 191 -11.53 17.81 -0.30
CA LYS A 191 -11.25 18.90 -1.24
C LYS A 191 -12.51 19.41 -1.96
N ALA A 192 -13.56 18.59 -2.04
CA ALA A 192 -14.83 18.93 -2.68
C ALA A 192 -15.81 19.64 -1.72
N ASN A 193 -15.49 19.72 -0.43
CA ASN A 193 -16.37 20.28 0.59
C ASN A 193 -16.38 21.81 0.60
N ASP A 194 -17.57 22.37 0.81
CA ASP A 194 -17.85 23.81 0.91
C ASP A 194 -18.58 24.18 2.22
N MET A 195 -18.55 23.30 3.23
CA MET A 195 -19.24 23.47 4.52
C MET A 195 -18.33 23.34 5.73
N THR A 196 -18.79 23.89 6.85
CA THR A 196 -18.24 23.74 8.20
C THR A 196 -19.27 23.04 9.10
N LEU A 197 -18.89 22.67 10.33
CA LEU A 197 -19.85 22.17 11.33
C LEU A 197 -20.96 23.18 11.66
N SER A 198 -20.67 24.49 11.56
CA SER A 198 -21.69 25.52 11.75
C SER A 198 -22.75 25.48 10.65
N ASP A 199 -22.32 25.25 9.41
CA ASP A 199 -23.22 25.12 8.26
C ASP A 199 -24.08 23.86 8.34
N ILE A 200 -23.51 22.75 8.82
CA ILE A 200 -24.26 21.53 9.10
C ILE A 200 -25.32 21.78 10.18
N LEU A 201 -24.98 22.49 11.26
CA LEU A 201 -25.94 22.87 12.30
C LEU A 201 -27.04 23.81 11.78
N GLU A 202 -26.70 24.72 10.87
CA GLU A 202 -27.65 25.61 10.21
C GLU A 202 -28.67 24.79 9.40
N LEU A 203 -28.15 23.87 8.57
CA LEU A 203 -28.92 23.16 7.55
C LEU A 203 -29.57 21.86 8.02
N THR A 204 -29.36 21.43 9.28
CA THR A 204 -29.98 20.22 9.84
C THR A 204 -30.74 20.52 11.13
N ASP A 205 -31.62 19.61 11.54
CA ASP A 205 -32.37 19.69 12.80
C ASP A 205 -31.71 18.85 13.91
N ILE A 206 -31.08 17.75 13.51
CA ILE A 206 -30.31 16.85 14.36
C ILE A 206 -29.22 16.22 13.49
N PHE A 207 -28.03 16.03 14.06
CA PHE A 207 -26.96 15.27 13.43
C PHE A 207 -26.05 14.69 14.50
N TRP A 208 -25.13 13.81 14.14
CA TRP A 208 -24.12 13.35 15.09
C TRP A 208 -22.73 13.34 14.47
N ILE A 209 -21.72 13.55 15.31
CA ILE A 209 -20.31 13.60 14.94
C ILE A 209 -19.67 12.27 15.30
N GLY A 210 -19.15 11.58 14.28
CA GLY A 210 -18.47 10.32 14.45
C GLY A 210 -17.07 10.46 15.05
N GLY A 211 -16.85 9.85 16.21
CA GLY A 211 -15.53 9.79 16.86
C GLY A 211 -14.80 8.50 16.53
N THR A 212 -15.51 7.36 16.60
CA THR A 212 -14.93 6.02 16.47
C THR A 212 -14.14 5.82 15.18
N LYS A 213 -14.67 6.30 14.05
CA LYS A 213 -14.04 6.17 12.72
C LYS A 213 -12.98 7.24 12.42
N ASN A 214 -12.73 8.14 13.37
CA ASN A 214 -11.81 9.27 13.22
C ASN A 214 -10.89 9.44 14.43
N GLY A 215 -10.44 8.31 15.01
CA GLY A 215 -9.40 8.28 16.03
C GLY A 215 -9.86 7.89 17.44
N ALA A 216 -11.16 7.94 17.75
CA ALA A 216 -11.64 7.51 19.07
C ALA A 216 -11.68 5.99 19.20
N LEU A 217 -11.45 5.50 20.42
CA LEU A 217 -11.67 4.11 20.80
C LEU A 217 -13.15 3.71 20.66
N LEU A 218 -14.02 4.61 21.10
CA LEU A 218 -15.47 4.51 20.97
C LEU A 218 -16.10 5.87 21.25
N GLY A 219 -17.29 6.08 20.70
CA GLY A 219 -18.21 7.13 21.10
C GLY A 219 -18.52 8.11 19.98
N GLU A 220 -19.75 8.62 20.03
CA GLU A 220 -20.33 9.54 19.07
C GLU A 220 -20.99 10.72 19.80
N ALA A 221 -20.99 11.91 19.21
CA ALA A 221 -21.60 13.10 19.79
C ALA A 221 -22.84 13.53 19.00
N VAL A 222 -24.04 13.32 19.56
CA VAL A 222 -25.32 13.71 18.98
C VAL A 222 -25.60 15.17 19.30
N ILE A 223 -25.86 15.97 18.26
CA ILE A 223 -26.16 17.40 18.31
C ILE A 223 -27.64 17.59 18.06
N VAL A 224 -28.36 18.11 19.05
CA VAL A 224 -29.81 18.33 19.02
C VAL A 224 -30.09 19.82 19.04
N LYS A 225 -30.67 20.35 17.94
CA LYS A 225 -30.93 21.77 17.77
C LYS A 225 -32.18 22.26 18.49
N ASP A 226 -33.24 21.44 18.52
CA ASP A 226 -34.50 21.79 19.20
C ASP A 226 -34.35 21.64 20.71
N ALA A 227 -34.57 22.74 21.45
CA ALA A 227 -34.40 22.78 22.89
C ALA A 227 -35.38 21.87 23.66
N ARG A 228 -36.58 21.62 23.12
CA ARG A 228 -37.58 20.76 23.78
C ARG A 228 -37.23 19.29 23.60
N LEU A 229 -36.74 18.91 22.43
CA LEU A 229 -36.20 17.57 22.20
C LEU A 229 -34.94 17.35 23.06
N ALA A 230 -34.05 18.34 23.12
CA ALA A 230 -32.83 18.27 23.91
C ALA A 230 -33.11 18.07 25.40
N SER A 231 -34.14 18.71 25.98
CA SER A 231 -34.45 18.56 27.41
C SER A 231 -34.87 17.13 27.80
N GLU A 232 -35.37 16.34 26.85
CA GLU A 232 -35.84 14.97 27.08
C GLU A 232 -34.88 13.90 26.53
N PHE A 233 -33.84 14.29 25.78
CA PHE A 233 -33.02 13.36 24.99
C PHE A 233 -32.28 12.33 25.84
N GLU A 234 -31.85 12.70 27.06
CA GLU A 234 -31.17 11.77 27.98
C GLU A 234 -32.05 10.60 28.42
N PHE A 235 -33.38 10.80 28.50
CA PHE A 235 -34.30 9.70 28.80
C PHE A 235 -34.28 8.65 27.70
N TYR A 236 -34.24 9.06 26.43
CA TYR A 236 -34.09 8.15 25.30
C TYR A 236 -32.76 7.41 25.35
N ILE A 237 -31.65 8.11 25.63
CA ILE A 237 -30.33 7.47 25.76
C ILE A 237 -30.34 6.44 26.89
N LYS A 238 -30.92 6.77 28.04
CA LYS A 238 -31.01 5.86 29.19
C LYS A 238 -31.89 4.65 28.90
N GLN A 239 -33.05 4.86 28.29
CA GLN A 239 -34.00 3.80 27.94
C GLN A 239 -33.39 2.77 26.97
N HIS A 240 -32.53 3.23 26.05
CA HIS A 240 -31.81 2.39 25.10
C HIS A 240 -30.48 1.85 25.65
N GLY A 241 -30.26 1.89 26.96
CA GLY A 241 -29.07 1.33 27.61
C GLY A 241 -27.75 1.99 27.21
N SER A 242 -27.80 3.16 26.58
CA SER A 242 -26.62 3.83 26.00
C SER A 242 -26.05 4.95 26.89
N LEU A 243 -26.70 5.27 28.02
CA LEU A 243 -26.21 6.26 28.96
C LEU A 243 -25.15 5.64 29.88
N LEU A 244 -23.88 5.73 29.45
CA LEU A 244 -22.77 5.10 30.15
C LEU A 244 -22.54 5.70 31.54
N ALA A 245 -22.38 4.84 32.55
CA ALA A 245 -22.08 5.28 33.91
C ALA A 245 -20.78 6.10 34.00
N LYS A 246 -19.74 5.71 33.25
CA LYS A 246 -18.46 6.42 33.14
C LYS A 246 -18.40 7.25 31.84
N GLY A 247 -19.26 8.26 31.73
CA GLY A 247 -19.37 9.15 30.56
C GLY A 247 -18.04 9.77 30.13
N ARG A 248 -17.18 10.09 31.11
CA ARG A 248 -15.81 10.59 30.92
C ARG A 248 -14.97 9.83 29.88
N VAL A 249 -15.23 8.54 29.65
CA VAL A 249 -14.50 7.77 28.61
C VAL A 249 -14.74 8.39 27.23
N ILE A 250 -15.98 8.77 26.92
CA ILE A 250 -16.30 9.47 25.66
C ILE A 250 -15.92 10.94 25.78
N GLY A 251 -16.23 11.58 26.90
CA GLY A 251 -15.92 13.00 27.16
C GLY A 251 -14.44 13.34 26.96
N ALA A 252 -13.52 12.58 27.57
CA ALA A 252 -12.08 12.84 27.45
C ALA A 252 -11.58 12.69 26.00
N GLN A 253 -12.14 11.76 25.24
CA GLN A 253 -11.77 11.55 23.84
C GLN A 253 -12.26 12.69 22.95
N PHE A 254 -13.52 13.12 23.07
CA PHE A 254 -14.05 14.24 22.28
C PHE A 254 -13.44 15.57 22.70
N ALA A 255 -13.14 15.76 23.98
CA ALA A 255 -12.37 16.91 24.42
C ALA A 255 -11.04 16.95 23.67
N GLU A 256 -10.27 15.87 23.64
CA GLU A 256 -8.98 15.83 22.95
C GLU A 256 -9.10 15.95 21.42
N LEU A 257 -10.08 15.30 20.79
CA LEU A 257 -10.31 15.39 19.35
C LEU A 257 -10.58 16.83 18.89
N PHE A 258 -11.33 17.59 19.68
CA PHE A 258 -11.68 18.98 19.41
C PHE A 258 -10.73 19.97 20.11
N GLU A 259 -9.57 19.52 20.58
CA GLU A 259 -8.49 20.44 20.93
C GLU A 259 -7.73 20.83 19.65
N GLY A 260 -7.74 22.12 19.33
CA GLY A 260 -7.13 22.62 18.11
C GLY A 260 -7.81 22.07 16.85
N ASP A 261 -7.02 21.45 15.97
CA ASP A 261 -7.49 20.97 14.66
C ASP A 261 -7.36 19.44 14.49
N LEU A 262 -7.14 18.71 15.60
CA LEU A 262 -6.81 17.27 15.56
C LEU A 262 -7.88 16.46 14.80
N TYR A 263 -9.17 16.64 15.11
CA TYR A 263 -10.26 15.93 14.43
C TYR A 263 -10.19 16.06 12.89
N PHE A 264 -9.94 17.26 12.38
CA PHE A 264 -9.87 17.51 10.94
C PHE A 264 -8.52 17.11 10.33
N GLU A 265 -7.43 17.16 11.10
CA GLU A 265 -6.12 16.64 10.68
C GLU A 265 -6.17 15.13 10.41
N LEU A 266 -6.73 14.36 11.35
CA LEU A 266 -6.91 12.92 11.21
C LEU A 266 -7.74 12.56 9.96
N ALA A 267 -8.82 13.31 9.74
CA ALA A 267 -9.68 13.14 8.58
C ALA A 267 -8.98 13.50 7.26
N ARG A 268 -8.21 14.60 7.22
CA ARG A 268 -7.40 14.98 6.04
C ARG A 268 -6.37 13.91 5.71
N LYS A 269 -5.69 13.34 6.72
CA LYS A 269 -4.73 12.25 6.52
C LYS A 269 -5.39 11.03 5.88
N ALA A 270 -6.56 10.62 6.37
CA ALA A 270 -7.32 9.52 5.78
C ALA A 270 -7.70 9.81 4.30
N ASN A 271 -8.21 11.01 4.01
CA ASN A 271 -8.57 11.42 2.65
C ASN A 271 -7.36 11.43 1.70
N LEU A 272 -6.22 11.96 2.13
CA LEU A 272 -4.99 12.01 1.32
C LEU A 272 -4.49 10.61 0.97
N ALA A 273 -4.57 9.66 1.91
CA ALA A 273 -4.21 8.27 1.65
C ALA A 273 -5.14 7.62 0.62
N ALA A 274 -6.44 7.87 0.69
CA ALA A 274 -7.41 7.36 -0.29
C ALA A 274 -7.19 7.99 -1.67
N GLU A 275 -6.91 9.28 -1.74
CA GLU A 275 -6.57 9.98 -3.00
C GLU A 275 -5.31 9.39 -3.65
N SER A 276 -4.27 9.14 -2.85
CA SER A 276 -3.04 8.49 -3.34
C SER A 276 -3.31 7.09 -3.88
N LEU A 277 -4.07 6.28 -3.13
CA LEU A 277 -4.45 4.93 -3.54
C LEU A 277 -5.28 4.93 -4.83
N SER A 278 -6.28 5.81 -4.91
CA SER A 278 -7.13 5.99 -6.09
C SER A 278 -6.32 6.41 -7.31
N SER A 279 -5.38 7.35 -7.14
CA SER A 279 -4.46 7.79 -8.19
C SER A 279 -3.56 6.66 -8.69
N GLY A 280 -3.02 5.84 -7.77
CA GLY A 280 -2.20 4.68 -8.11
C GLY A 280 -2.99 3.60 -8.88
N ILE A 281 -4.25 3.38 -8.53
CA ILE A 281 -5.15 2.45 -9.23
C ILE A 281 -5.43 2.95 -10.66
N ALA A 282 -5.73 4.25 -10.82
CA ALA A 282 -5.95 4.87 -12.12
C ALA A 282 -4.70 4.82 -13.01
N GLN A 283 -3.52 5.11 -12.46
CA GLN A 283 -2.23 4.96 -13.16
C GLN A 283 -1.93 3.51 -13.55
N GLY A 284 -2.46 2.55 -12.77
CA GLY A 284 -2.43 1.13 -13.08
C GLY A 284 -3.33 0.70 -14.24
N GLY A 285 -4.13 1.63 -14.80
CA GLY A 285 -5.06 1.38 -15.91
C GLY A 285 -6.45 0.90 -15.47
N TYR A 286 -6.79 0.97 -14.18
CA TYR A 286 -8.08 0.53 -13.64
C TYR A 286 -9.00 1.72 -13.35
N SER A 287 -10.30 1.54 -13.55
CA SER A 287 -11.30 2.58 -13.26
C SER A 287 -11.74 2.58 -11.81
N VAL A 288 -12.20 3.74 -11.34
CA VAL A 288 -12.91 3.88 -10.07
C VAL A 288 -14.42 3.93 -10.33
N TYR A 289 -15.18 3.18 -9.53
CA TYR A 289 -16.64 3.08 -9.64
C TYR A 289 -17.34 4.37 -9.21
N ALA A 290 -16.79 5.05 -8.19
CA ALA A 290 -17.24 6.34 -7.71
C ALA A 290 -16.04 7.28 -7.55
N ALA A 291 -16.27 8.59 -7.70
CA ALA A 291 -15.25 9.59 -7.44
C ALA A 291 -14.75 9.48 -5.99
N THR A 292 -13.42 9.47 -5.81
CA THR A 292 -12.81 9.41 -4.48
C THR A 292 -12.85 10.80 -3.85
N GLU A 293 -13.96 11.12 -3.19
CA GLU A 293 -14.14 12.40 -2.50
C GLU A 293 -13.68 12.35 -1.03
N THR A 294 -13.54 11.16 -0.45
CA THR A 294 -13.24 10.96 0.99
C THR A 294 -12.25 9.80 1.19
N ASN A 295 -12.23 9.19 2.38
CA ASN A 295 -11.36 8.07 2.76
C ASN A 295 -11.79 6.71 2.17
N GLN A 296 -12.75 6.69 1.25
CA GLN A 296 -13.30 5.48 0.64
C GLN A 296 -12.95 5.44 -0.85
N VAL A 297 -12.28 4.36 -1.28
CA VAL A 297 -11.95 4.10 -2.70
C VAL A 297 -12.74 2.90 -3.17
N PHE A 298 -13.47 3.07 -4.28
CA PHE A 298 -14.22 2.00 -4.94
C PHE A 298 -13.58 1.73 -6.30
N ALA A 299 -12.80 0.64 -6.41
CA ALA A 299 -12.03 0.33 -7.61
C ALA A 299 -12.64 -0.86 -8.36
N VAL A 300 -12.73 -0.76 -9.69
CA VAL A 300 -13.18 -1.85 -10.56
C VAL A 300 -11.94 -2.64 -10.99
N LEU A 301 -11.83 -3.89 -10.56
CA LEU A 301 -10.67 -4.74 -10.84
C LEU A 301 -11.08 -6.11 -11.41
N PRO A 302 -10.23 -6.73 -12.25
CA PRO A 302 -10.43 -8.11 -12.69
C PRO A 302 -10.40 -9.09 -11.53
N LEU A 303 -11.26 -10.12 -11.55
CA LEU A 303 -11.36 -11.15 -10.50
C LEU A 303 -10.02 -11.87 -10.26
N GLY A 304 -9.24 -12.10 -11.32
CA GLY A 304 -7.90 -12.68 -11.22
C GLY A 304 -6.93 -11.81 -10.42
N LEU A 305 -6.96 -10.50 -10.63
CA LEU A 305 -6.16 -9.55 -9.85
C LEU A 305 -6.65 -9.46 -8.40
N ILE A 306 -7.96 -9.44 -8.18
CA ILE A 306 -8.55 -9.44 -6.83
C ILE A 306 -8.07 -10.66 -6.03
N LYS A 307 -8.02 -11.84 -6.67
CA LYS A 307 -7.52 -13.07 -6.04
C LYS A 307 -6.07 -12.91 -5.57
N VAL A 308 -5.21 -12.35 -6.42
CA VAL A 308 -3.79 -12.08 -6.09
C VAL A 308 -3.68 -11.03 -5.00
N LEU A 309 -4.40 -9.92 -5.09
CA LEU A 309 -4.35 -8.86 -4.08
C LEU A 309 -4.81 -9.34 -2.70
N LYS A 310 -5.76 -10.29 -2.64
CA LYS A 310 -6.18 -10.91 -1.38
C LYS A 310 -5.10 -11.73 -0.68
N GLU A 311 -3.99 -12.04 -1.34
CA GLU A 311 -2.82 -12.70 -0.73
C GLU A 311 -1.96 -11.73 0.08
N SER A 312 -2.14 -10.42 -0.07
CA SER A 312 -1.37 -9.39 0.66
C SER A 312 -2.24 -8.37 1.38
N PHE A 313 -3.50 -8.21 0.96
CA PHE A 313 -4.42 -7.20 1.50
C PHE A 313 -5.77 -7.81 1.89
N SER A 314 -6.36 -7.25 2.94
CA SER A 314 -7.76 -7.51 3.29
C SER A 314 -8.62 -6.34 2.82
N PHE A 315 -9.63 -6.61 1.99
CA PHE A 315 -10.58 -5.62 1.53
C PHE A 315 -11.91 -6.27 1.13
N TYR A 316 -12.97 -5.47 1.08
CA TYR A 316 -14.29 -5.96 0.71
C TYR A 316 -14.44 -6.01 -0.81
N VAL A 317 -14.96 -7.13 -1.31
CA VAL A 317 -15.56 -7.17 -2.65
C VAL A 317 -16.98 -6.66 -2.51
N TRP A 318 -17.24 -5.49 -3.06
CA TRP A 318 -18.49 -4.75 -2.86
C TRP A 318 -19.60 -5.29 -3.76
N GLU A 319 -19.33 -5.39 -5.06
CA GLU A 319 -20.30 -5.83 -6.07
C GLU A 319 -19.55 -6.45 -7.25
N LYS A 320 -20.15 -7.45 -7.92
CA LYS A 320 -19.60 -7.99 -9.16
C LYS A 320 -20.03 -7.13 -10.34
N CYS A 321 -19.11 -6.83 -11.26
CA CYS A 321 -19.39 -6.08 -12.49
C CYS A 321 -19.12 -6.99 -13.68
N GLY A 322 -20.18 -7.58 -14.24
CA GLY A 322 -20.04 -8.57 -15.32
C GLY A 322 -19.44 -9.89 -14.85
N ASP A 323 -18.89 -10.66 -15.80
CA ASP A 323 -18.43 -12.03 -15.55
C ASP A 323 -17.02 -12.09 -14.93
N ASP A 324 -16.15 -11.13 -15.26
CA ASP A 324 -14.72 -11.18 -14.95
C ASP A 324 -14.19 -10.02 -14.08
N GLU A 325 -15.04 -9.08 -13.65
CA GLU A 325 -14.65 -7.92 -12.82
C GLU A 325 -15.52 -7.76 -11.57
N ALA A 326 -14.99 -7.04 -10.59
CA ALA A 326 -15.76 -6.62 -9.41
C ALA A 326 -15.28 -5.28 -8.87
N VAL A 327 -16.21 -4.54 -8.26
CA VAL A 327 -15.90 -3.39 -7.42
C VAL A 327 -15.34 -3.91 -6.10
N ILE A 328 -14.15 -3.45 -5.74
CA ILE A 328 -13.62 -3.59 -4.39
C ILE A 328 -13.73 -2.26 -3.65
N ARG A 329 -13.91 -2.34 -2.33
CA ARG A 329 -13.91 -1.18 -1.45
C ARG A 329 -12.67 -1.21 -0.57
N LEU A 330 -11.89 -0.14 -0.64
CA LEU A 330 -10.69 0.10 0.15
C LEU A 330 -10.95 1.31 1.06
N LEU A 331 -10.82 1.13 2.37
CA LEU A 331 -10.94 2.21 3.36
C LEU A 331 -9.57 2.58 3.90
N THR A 332 -9.27 3.87 3.90
CA THR A 332 -8.11 4.44 4.58
C THR A 332 -8.55 5.11 5.88
N THR A 333 -7.60 5.24 6.80
CA THR A 333 -7.84 5.67 8.18
C THR A 333 -6.90 6.80 8.56
N TRP A 334 -7.13 7.39 9.73
CA TRP A 334 -6.21 8.35 10.35
C TRP A 334 -4.81 7.76 10.63
N ALA A 335 -4.70 6.43 10.69
CA ALA A 335 -3.47 5.70 10.94
C ALA A 335 -2.82 5.14 9.66
N THR A 336 -3.47 5.28 8.49
CA THR A 336 -2.88 4.85 7.22
C THR A 336 -1.64 5.71 6.92
N GLU A 337 -0.47 5.09 6.92
CA GLU A 337 0.79 5.76 6.61
C GLU A 337 1.01 5.83 5.09
N ALA A 338 1.44 7.00 4.60
CA ALA A 338 1.75 7.20 3.19
C ALA A 338 2.84 6.22 2.71
N THR A 339 3.84 5.94 3.55
CA THR A 339 4.89 4.94 3.27
C THR A 339 4.35 3.51 3.25
N GLN A 340 3.22 3.20 3.90
CA GLN A 340 2.56 1.90 3.73
C GLN A 340 1.85 1.85 2.38
N VAL A 341 1.11 2.88 1.99
CA VAL A 341 0.49 2.97 0.65
C VAL A 341 1.56 2.95 -0.46
N GLU A 342 2.68 3.64 -0.27
CA GLU A 342 3.82 3.70 -1.18
C GLU A 342 4.68 2.44 -1.16
N SER A 343 4.98 1.82 -0.01
CA SER A 343 5.73 0.55 0.03
C SER A 343 4.95 -0.63 -0.51
N GLN A 344 3.61 -0.57 -0.43
CA GLN A 344 2.67 -1.58 -0.91
C GLN A 344 2.34 -1.38 -2.40
N THR A 345 2.37 -0.14 -2.91
CA THR A 345 2.48 0.11 -4.37
C THR A 345 3.89 -0.17 -4.89
N ALA A 346 4.92 -0.05 -4.04
CA ALA A 346 6.33 -0.34 -4.33
C ALA A 346 6.74 -1.81 -4.10
N HIS A 347 5.81 -2.74 -3.87
CA HIS A 347 6.04 -4.14 -4.26
C HIS A 347 6.27 -4.32 -5.78
N ARG A 348 6.21 -3.20 -6.51
CA ARG A 348 6.62 -3.02 -7.89
C ARG A 348 8.00 -2.38 -8.10
N GLY A 349 8.81 -2.14 -7.08
CA GLY A 349 10.22 -1.77 -7.30
C GLY A 349 10.99 -2.98 -7.81
N GLU A 350 11.51 -2.93 -9.04
CA GLU A 350 12.34 -4.02 -9.59
C GLU A 350 13.68 -4.15 -8.88
N PHE A 351 14.16 -3.09 -8.22
CA PHE A 351 15.37 -3.09 -7.40
C PHE A 351 15.29 -2.11 -6.22
N LYS A 352 16.16 -2.31 -5.23
CA LYS A 352 16.38 -1.44 -4.07
C LYS A 352 17.86 -1.44 -3.69
N PHE A 353 18.37 -0.32 -3.20
CA PHE A 353 19.72 -0.21 -2.64
C PHE A 353 19.69 -0.32 -1.11
N LEU A 354 20.64 -1.08 -0.56
CA LEU A 354 20.80 -1.30 0.87
C LEU A 354 22.25 -1.01 1.27
N LYS A 355 22.42 -0.28 2.37
CA LYS A 355 23.74 -0.03 2.95
C LYS A 355 24.17 -1.20 3.84
N TYR A 356 25.41 -1.68 3.67
CA TYR A 356 25.97 -2.77 4.46
C TYR A 356 27.27 -2.39 5.21
N LEU A 357 27.84 -1.22 4.94
CA LEU A 357 28.96 -0.63 5.68
C LEU A 357 28.57 0.74 6.25
N GLU A 358 28.70 0.94 7.56
CA GLU A 358 28.65 2.26 8.21
C GLU A 358 30.09 2.79 8.43
N ASP A 359 30.26 4.11 8.55
CA ASP A 359 31.57 4.80 8.61
C ASP A 359 32.47 4.39 9.82
N ALA A 360 32.02 3.50 10.71
CA ALA A 360 32.71 3.21 11.98
C ALA A 360 33.01 1.73 12.29
N ASP A 361 32.64 0.73 11.49
CA ASP A 361 32.81 -0.68 11.88
C ASP A 361 33.72 -1.49 10.94
N LEU A 362 35.03 -1.35 11.16
CA LEU A 362 36.02 -2.37 10.74
C LEU A 362 36.12 -3.43 11.84
N CYS A 363 35.22 -4.42 11.84
CA CYS A 363 35.34 -5.54 12.77
C CYS A 363 36.43 -6.51 12.29
N GLN A 364 37.49 -6.62 13.09
CA GLN A 364 38.40 -7.75 13.13
C GLN A 364 37.71 -8.89 13.88
N ASP A 365 37.39 -10.00 13.20
CA ASP A 365 37.70 -11.36 13.68
C ASP A 365 37.36 -12.46 12.67
N SER A 366 37.90 -13.64 12.93
CA SER A 366 38.40 -14.65 11.99
C SER A 366 37.35 -15.34 11.10
N ILE A 367 37.32 -15.00 9.80
CA ILE A 367 36.88 -15.92 8.75
C ILE A 367 38.09 -16.67 8.20
N THR A 368 38.08 -17.99 8.27
CA THR A 368 39.10 -18.86 7.68
C THR A 368 38.65 -19.30 6.29
N VAL A 369 39.13 -18.61 5.24
CA VAL A 369 38.95 -19.05 3.85
C VAL A 369 39.91 -20.22 3.61
N ARG A 370 39.38 -21.38 3.20
CA ARG A 370 40.24 -22.52 2.81
C ARG A 370 40.99 -22.16 1.52
N ARG A 371 42.33 -22.31 1.53
CA ARG A 371 43.24 -22.01 0.40
C ARG A 371 43.05 -22.88 -0.85
N SER A 372 42.00 -23.70 -0.91
CA SER A 372 41.70 -24.61 -2.02
C SER A 372 40.64 -24.04 -2.98
N ALA A 373 40.56 -22.71 -3.10
CA ALA A 373 39.63 -22.05 -4.01
C ALA A 373 40.17 -22.16 -5.43
N TYR A 374 39.42 -22.84 -6.31
CA TYR A 374 39.69 -22.88 -7.74
C TYR A 374 39.29 -21.56 -8.39
N TRP A 375 40.10 -21.05 -9.31
CA TRP A 375 39.83 -19.84 -10.09
C TRP A 375 40.08 -20.08 -11.58
N CYS A 376 39.48 -19.25 -12.44
CA CYS A 376 39.57 -19.36 -13.90
C CYS A 376 39.77 -17.96 -14.51
N TYR A 377 40.55 -17.86 -15.58
CA TYR A 377 40.80 -16.63 -16.33
C TYR A 377 39.91 -16.58 -17.58
N CYS A 378 39.23 -15.45 -17.77
CA CYS A 378 38.44 -15.17 -18.98
C CYS A 378 38.94 -13.88 -19.64
N GLY A 379 40.00 -14.02 -20.44
CA GLY A 379 40.53 -13.01 -21.35
C GLY A 379 41.01 -13.68 -22.65
N PRO A 380 41.58 -12.93 -23.62
CA PRO A 380 42.09 -13.51 -24.87
C PRO A 380 43.09 -14.65 -24.59
N LEU A 381 43.19 -15.61 -25.53
CA LEU A 381 44.18 -16.70 -25.47
C LEU A 381 45.57 -16.10 -25.17
N LEU A 382 46.12 -16.42 -23.99
CA LEU A 382 47.50 -16.10 -23.67
C LEU A 382 48.38 -16.85 -24.67
N ASP A 383 49.09 -16.10 -25.53
CA ASP A 383 49.99 -16.66 -26.53
C ASP A 383 51.16 -17.36 -25.81
N PRO A 384 51.37 -18.68 -26.00
CA PRO A 384 52.48 -19.39 -25.37
C PRO A 384 53.87 -18.89 -25.82
N CYS A 385 53.94 -17.98 -26.80
CA CYS A 385 55.19 -17.46 -27.34
C CYS A 385 55.73 -16.16 -26.70
N THR A 386 55.06 -15.56 -25.71
CA THR A 386 55.57 -14.38 -24.99
C THR A 386 56.00 -14.68 -23.55
N GLY A 387 57.24 -15.15 -23.40
CA GLY A 387 58.09 -15.04 -22.19
C GLY A 387 57.64 -15.75 -20.89
N PRO A 388 58.53 -15.88 -19.88
CA PRO A 388 58.30 -16.65 -18.64
C PRO A 388 57.23 -16.08 -17.70
N GLU A 389 56.64 -14.93 -18.01
CA GLU A 389 55.69 -14.20 -17.14
C GLU A 389 54.21 -14.40 -17.54
N SER A 390 53.89 -15.39 -18.39
CA SER A 390 52.54 -15.63 -18.94
C SER A 390 51.79 -16.82 -18.32
N SER A 391 52.14 -17.26 -17.10
CA SER A 391 51.38 -18.26 -16.36
C SER A 391 50.33 -17.60 -15.46
N LEU A 392 49.08 -18.04 -15.57
CA LEU A 392 48.03 -17.71 -14.60
C LEU A 392 48.50 -18.14 -13.19
N PRO A 393 48.34 -17.29 -12.15
CA PRO A 393 48.63 -17.65 -10.74
C PRO A 393 48.01 -18.97 -10.27
N ASP A 394 48.63 -19.69 -9.35
CA ASP A 394 48.12 -21.02 -8.95
C ASP A 394 46.82 -20.97 -8.11
N ASN A 395 46.50 -19.83 -7.51
CA ASN A 395 45.30 -19.64 -6.69
C ASN A 395 44.83 -18.18 -6.63
N PHE A 396 43.60 -17.95 -6.17
CA PHE A 396 42.98 -16.62 -6.09
C PHE A 396 43.74 -15.63 -5.19
N TYR A 397 44.46 -16.11 -4.17
CA TYR A 397 45.25 -15.24 -3.28
C TYR A 397 46.48 -14.66 -3.99
N ASP A 398 47.15 -15.48 -4.81
CA ASP A 398 48.27 -15.03 -5.65
C ASP A 398 47.79 -14.12 -6.78
N PHE A 399 46.58 -14.34 -7.32
CA PHE A 399 45.95 -13.43 -8.26
C PHE A 399 45.56 -12.08 -7.63
N GLU A 400 44.94 -12.09 -6.43
CA GLU A 400 44.56 -10.87 -5.70
C GLU A 400 45.78 -9.97 -5.46
N THR A 401 46.88 -10.55 -5.01
CA THR A 401 48.12 -9.82 -4.69
C THR A 401 48.89 -9.32 -5.92
N GLN A 402 48.73 -9.96 -7.09
CA GLN A 402 49.35 -9.52 -8.34
C GLN A 402 48.52 -8.46 -9.09
N VAL A 403 47.19 -8.48 -8.95
CA VAL A 403 46.28 -7.63 -9.74
C VAL A 403 45.80 -6.39 -8.96
N PHE A 404 45.70 -6.46 -7.63
CA PHE A 404 45.12 -5.39 -6.83
C PHE A 404 46.05 -4.89 -5.72
N THR A 405 46.14 -3.57 -5.56
CA THR A 405 46.84 -2.92 -4.46
C THR A 405 45.91 -2.75 -3.25
N GLY A 406 45.85 -3.77 -2.37
CA GLY A 406 45.13 -3.71 -1.09
C GLY A 406 44.31 -4.97 -0.80
N SER A 407 43.92 -5.16 0.47
CA SER A 407 43.14 -6.35 0.87
C SER A 407 41.63 -6.12 0.68
N ILE A 408 40.96 -7.00 -0.06
CA ILE A 408 39.49 -6.95 -0.19
C ILE A 408 38.77 -7.43 1.07
N ARG A 409 39.51 -8.04 1.99
CA ARG A 409 39.00 -8.66 3.23
C ARG A 409 38.20 -7.67 4.08
N SER A 410 38.65 -6.42 4.18
CA SER A 410 37.98 -5.37 4.96
C SER A 410 36.60 -5.02 4.42
N ARG A 411 36.30 -5.33 3.16
CA ARG A 411 35.00 -5.07 2.52
C ARG A 411 34.17 -6.34 2.31
N LEU A 412 34.84 -7.45 2.03
CA LEU A 412 34.21 -8.76 1.83
C LEU A 412 33.59 -9.31 3.12
N VAL A 413 34.31 -9.23 4.24
CA VAL A 413 33.83 -9.82 5.51
C VAL A 413 32.55 -9.14 6.02
N PRO A 414 32.46 -7.80 6.06
CA PRO A 414 31.22 -7.11 6.44
C PRO A 414 30.06 -7.44 5.49
N PHE A 415 30.33 -7.49 4.18
CA PHE A 415 29.32 -7.87 3.19
C PHE A 415 28.77 -9.27 3.43
N LEU A 416 29.64 -10.27 3.64
CA LEU A 416 29.22 -11.65 3.90
C LEU A 416 28.39 -11.76 5.20
N SER A 417 28.76 -11.01 6.25
CA SER A 417 28.01 -10.95 7.50
C SER A 417 26.60 -10.36 7.28
N PHE A 418 26.52 -9.23 6.57
CA PHE A 418 25.26 -8.58 6.22
C PHE A 418 24.35 -9.52 5.43
N ILE A 419 24.89 -10.16 4.38
CA ILE A 419 24.14 -11.11 3.54
C ILE A 419 23.64 -12.29 4.35
N ASN A 420 24.48 -12.87 5.22
CA ASN A 420 24.07 -13.98 6.05
C ASN A 420 22.89 -13.60 6.97
N ASN A 421 22.98 -12.45 7.65
CA ASN A 421 21.90 -11.98 8.52
C ASN A 421 20.61 -11.68 7.75
N LEU A 422 20.73 -11.04 6.59
CA LEU A 422 19.61 -10.71 5.70
C LEU A 422 18.89 -11.99 5.23
N LEU A 423 19.64 -12.99 4.76
CA LEU A 423 19.09 -14.22 4.22
C LEU A 423 18.47 -15.11 5.30
N VAL A 424 19.11 -15.22 6.48
CA VAL A 424 18.55 -15.94 7.63
C VAL A 424 17.23 -15.31 8.11
N ALA A 425 17.18 -13.98 8.21
CA ALA A 425 15.94 -13.27 8.56
C ALA A 425 14.80 -13.49 7.55
N LYS A 426 15.15 -13.79 6.29
CA LYS A 426 14.21 -14.14 5.21
C LYS A 426 13.93 -15.64 5.10
N GLY A 427 14.44 -16.46 6.02
CA GLY A 427 14.17 -17.90 6.08
C GLY A 427 15.01 -18.75 5.12
N PHE A 428 16.02 -18.18 4.45
CA PHE A 428 16.92 -18.93 3.59
C PHE A 428 18.02 -19.61 4.40
N LYS A 429 18.33 -20.85 4.03
CA LYS A 429 19.42 -21.64 4.62
C LYS A 429 20.63 -21.75 3.69
N ASP A 430 20.40 -21.59 2.39
CA ASP A 430 21.39 -21.78 1.34
C ASP A 430 21.36 -20.62 0.35
N TYR A 431 22.51 -20.31 -0.23
CA TYR A 431 22.66 -19.32 -1.31
C TYR A 431 23.87 -19.64 -2.18
N PHE A 432 23.83 -19.20 -3.44
CA PHE A 432 24.94 -19.27 -4.36
C PHE A 432 25.65 -17.92 -4.44
N LEU A 433 26.95 -17.90 -4.13
CA LEU A 433 27.77 -16.68 -4.15
C LEU A 433 28.87 -16.80 -5.21
N THR A 434 29.01 -15.73 -5.99
CA THR A 434 30.02 -15.60 -7.04
C THR A 434 30.82 -14.32 -6.82
N ILE A 435 32.15 -14.43 -6.97
CA ILE A 435 33.06 -13.29 -6.96
C ILE A 435 33.71 -13.24 -8.34
N ARG A 436 33.62 -12.10 -9.02
CA ARG A 436 34.19 -11.88 -10.35
C ARG A 436 35.18 -10.73 -10.29
N ALA A 437 36.43 -11.00 -10.65
CA ALA A 437 37.45 -9.99 -10.88
C ALA A 437 37.54 -9.70 -12.39
N THR A 438 37.57 -8.43 -12.77
CA THR A 438 37.65 -7.99 -14.17
C THR A 438 38.76 -6.96 -14.29
N THR A 439 39.74 -7.22 -15.16
CA THR A 439 40.78 -6.25 -15.49
C THR A 439 40.19 -5.11 -16.34
N PRO A 440 40.82 -3.92 -16.37
CA PRO A 440 40.40 -2.85 -17.27
C PRO A 440 40.30 -3.35 -18.71
N THR A 441 39.19 -3.04 -19.37
CA THR A 441 38.89 -3.50 -20.73
C THR A 441 37.95 -2.50 -21.42
N ARG A 442 38.08 -2.39 -22.74
CA ARG A 442 37.20 -1.57 -23.59
C ARG A 442 35.90 -2.27 -23.98
N GLU A 443 35.75 -3.54 -23.58
CA GLU A 443 34.59 -4.36 -23.94
C GLU A 443 33.26 -3.80 -23.40
N PHE A 444 33.31 -3.01 -22.31
CA PHE A 444 32.15 -2.45 -21.61
C PHE A 444 32.04 -0.92 -21.75
N ASP A 445 32.74 -0.30 -22.71
CA ASP A 445 32.68 1.15 -22.96
C ASP A 445 31.26 1.60 -23.37
N GLN A 446 30.48 0.68 -23.92
CA GLN A 446 29.06 0.84 -24.15
C GLN A 446 28.23 0.00 -23.16
N PRO A 447 27.19 0.58 -22.52
CA PRO A 447 26.30 -0.15 -21.62
C PRO A 447 25.62 -1.33 -22.30
N ARG A 448 25.62 -2.49 -21.63
CA ARG A 448 25.00 -3.74 -22.06
C ARG A 448 23.73 -3.98 -21.25
N TRP A 449 22.69 -3.20 -21.53
CA TRP A 449 21.42 -3.28 -20.81
C TRP A 449 20.74 -4.65 -20.96
N HIS A 450 20.56 -5.36 -19.85
CA HIS A 450 19.94 -6.68 -19.84
C HIS A 450 19.12 -6.97 -18.58
N THR A 451 18.40 -8.10 -18.61
CA THR A 451 17.68 -8.71 -17.48
C THR A 451 18.19 -10.14 -17.30
N ASP A 452 18.16 -10.64 -16.07
CA ASP A 452 18.64 -11.98 -15.74
C ASP A 452 17.58 -13.06 -15.96
N GLU A 453 17.31 -13.39 -17.22
CA GLU A 453 16.12 -14.19 -17.58
C GLU A 453 16.24 -15.68 -17.25
N LEU A 454 17.46 -16.20 -17.09
CA LEU A 454 17.76 -17.63 -17.14
C LEU A 454 18.21 -18.24 -15.81
N PHE A 455 18.09 -17.54 -14.67
CA PHE A 455 18.59 -18.07 -13.40
C PHE A 455 17.83 -19.33 -12.95
N PHE A 456 16.50 -19.28 -12.83
CA PHE A 456 15.70 -20.39 -12.28
C PHE A 456 14.91 -21.23 -13.30
N THR A 457 15.13 -21.01 -14.60
CA THR A 457 14.50 -21.83 -15.66
C THR A 457 15.00 -23.28 -15.62
N LYS A 458 14.14 -24.28 -15.91
CA LYS A 458 14.54 -25.70 -15.89
C LYS A 458 15.38 -26.14 -17.10
N ASP A 459 15.48 -25.30 -18.12
CA ASP A 459 16.23 -25.62 -19.34
C ASP A 459 17.74 -25.54 -19.12
N VAL A 460 18.47 -26.52 -19.64
CA VAL A 460 19.94 -26.54 -19.76
C VAL A 460 20.37 -25.27 -20.50
N LEU A 461 21.35 -24.49 -20.02
CA LEU A 461 21.93 -23.34 -20.74
C LEU A 461 22.31 -23.76 -22.18
N PRO A 462 21.50 -23.46 -23.21
CA PRO A 462 21.96 -23.61 -24.57
C PRO A 462 22.64 -22.28 -24.90
N GLY A 463 23.69 -22.31 -25.71
CA GLY A 463 24.13 -21.08 -26.34
C GLY A 463 22.93 -20.33 -26.92
N ALA A 464 22.87 -19.03 -26.61
CA ALA A 464 21.74 -18.16 -26.88
C ALA A 464 21.06 -18.52 -28.21
N ARG A 465 19.88 -19.14 -28.14
CA ARG A 465 19.01 -19.35 -29.30
C ARG A 465 18.26 -18.04 -29.59
N LEU A 466 19.00 -16.99 -29.91
CA LEU A 466 18.47 -15.80 -30.56
C LEU A 466 18.11 -16.20 -32.00
N GLY A 467 16.86 -16.59 -32.25
CA GLY A 467 16.42 -16.96 -33.61
C GLY A 467 15.23 -17.90 -33.71
N LEU A 468 14.76 -18.52 -32.63
CA LEU A 468 13.48 -19.22 -32.63
C LEU A 468 12.47 -18.37 -31.87
N LYS A 469 11.29 -18.12 -32.46
CA LYS A 469 10.11 -17.70 -31.69
C LYS A 469 9.95 -18.71 -30.55
N SER A 470 10.36 -18.37 -29.34
CA SER A 470 10.00 -19.17 -28.20
C SER A 470 8.48 -18.99 -28.04
N ASN A 471 7.72 -20.00 -28.47
CA ASN A 471 6.29 -20.09 -28.19
C ASN A 471 6.00 -20.28 -26.69
N HIS A 472 6.99 -20.06 -25.80
CA HIS A 472 6.86 -20.14 -24.36
C HIS A 472 6.17 -18.88 -23.83
N ARG A 473 4.84 -18.88 -23.96
CA ARG A 473 3.94 -18.30 -22.95
C ARG A 473 3.88 -19.26 -21.76
N GLU A 474 5.00 -19.47 -21.06
CA GLU A 474 4.92 -20.11 -19.75
C GLU A 474 4.79 -19.03 -18.68
N GLN A 475 3.67 -19.10 -17.97
CA GLN A 475 3.44 -18.41 -16.71
C GLN A 475 4.53 -18.85 -15.73
N LEU A 476 5.62 -18.09 -15.66
CA LEU A 476 6.61 -18.26 -14.60
C LEU A 476 5.97 -17.82 -13.29
N GLN A 477 5.68 -18.81 -12.45
CA GLN A 477 5.27 -18.63 -11.07
C GLN A 477 6.38 -17.86 -10.35
N ASN A 478 6.05 -16.72 -9.76
CA ASN A 478 6.92 -16.05 -8.81
C ASN A 478 7.03 -16.96 -7.57
N THR A 479 8.08 -17.77 -7.49
CA THR A 479 8.28 -18.75 -6.41
C THR A 479 8.75 -18.08 -5.11
N GLY A 480 8.97 -16.76 -5.12
CA GLY A 480 9.51 -15.98 -4.00
C GLY A 480 11.04 -15.94 -3.94
N THR A 481 11.73 -16.64 -4.85
CA THR A 481 13.20 -16.72 -4.94
C THR A 481 13.77 -16.00 -6.17
N ASP A 482 12.93 -15.40 -7.01
CA ASP A 482 13.29 -14.69 -8.25
C ASP A 482 13.93 -13.30 -8.01
N TRP A 483 14.98 -13.25 -7.20
CA TRP A 483 15.75 -12.04 -6.93
C TRP A 483 17.20 -12.38 -6.59
N LYS A 484 18.10 -11.42 -6.81
CA LYS A 484 19.52 -11.55 -6.46
C LYS A 484 20.04 -10.29 -5.79
N ILE A 485 21.19 -10.40 -5.14
CA ILE A 485 21.90 -9.30 -4.50
C ILE A 485 23.24 -9.14 -5.20
N CYS A 486 23.60 -7.91 -5.55
CA CYS A 486 24.93 -7.62 -6.06
C CYS A 486 25.59 -6.43 -5.39
N THR A 487 26.92 -6.47 -5.28
CA THR A 487 27.73 -5.33 -4.83
C THR A 487 29.06 -5.31 -5.58
N THR A 488 29.77 -4.20 -5.49
CA THR A 488 31.13 -4.08 -6.02
C THR A 488 32.06 -3.71 -4.87
N LEU A 489 33.04 -4.58 -4.57
CA LEU A 489 34.01 -4.34 -3.50
C LEU A 489 35.11 -3.38 -3.92
N LEU A 490 35.44 -3.33 -5.22
CA LEU A 490 36.46 -2.48 -5.80
C LEU A 490 36.05 -2.13 -7.24
N GLY A 491 36.26 -0.89 -7.65
CA GLY A 491 35.87 -0.41 -9.00
C GLY A 491 34.41 0.03 -9.09
N PRO A 492 33.93 0.35 -10.30
CA PRO A 492 32.60 0.94 -10.50
C PRO A 492 31.44 -0.04 -10.26
N SER A 493 30.31 0.47 -9.77
CA SER A 493 29.11 -0.29 -9.43
C SER A 493 28.26 -0.67 -10.65
N THR A 494 27.42 -1.69 -10.51
CA THR A 494 26.41 -2.06 -11.53
C THR A 494 25.43 -0.91 -11.73
N LEU A 495 25.09 -0.64 -12.99
CA LEU A 495 24.17 0.41 -13.40
C LEU A 495 22.74 -0.15 -13.53
N PHE A 496 21.74 0.62 -13.10
CA PHE A 496 20.33 0.31 -13.22
C PHE A 496 19.61 1.45 -13.94
N ILE A 497 18.64 1.13 -14.81
CA ILE A 497 17.71 2.15 -15.31
C ILE A 497 16.84 2.63 -14.12
N PRO A 498 16.58 3.94 -13.96
CA PRO A 498 15.75 4.44 -12.86
C PRO A 498 14.41 3.72 -12.77
N ALA A 499 13.90 3.52 -11.55
CA ALA A 499 12.68 2.76 -11.28
C ALA A 499 11.46 3.26 -12.09
N SER A 500 11.36 4.58 -12.33
CA SER A 500 10.31 5.20 -13.15
C SER A 500 10.32 4.78 -14.63
N HIS A 501 11.45 4.25 -15.13
CA HIS A 501 11.66 3.93 -16.54
C HIS A 501 11.87 2.44 -16.81
N GLN A 502 11.86 1.60 -15.76
CA GLN A 502 12.06 0.15 -15.86
C GLN A 502 11.04 -0.54 -16.80
N SER A 503 9.76 -0.14 -16.72
CA SER A 503 8.71 -0.68 -17.60
C SER A 503 8.93 -0.34 -19.08
N HIS A 504 9.42 0.86 -19.36
CA HIS A 504 9.74 1.29 -20.71
C HIS A 504 10.98 0.56 -21.23
N ALA A 505 12.00 0.41 -20.38
CA ALA A 505 13.23 -0.28 -20.73
C ALA A 505 13.01 -1.75 -21.10
N ARG A 506 12.11 -2.46 -20.38
CA ARG A 506 11.73 -3.83 -20.75
C ARG A 506 11.03 -3.91 -22.10
N LYS A 507 10.12 -2.98 -22.39
CA LYS A 507 9.45 -2.91 -23.70
C LYS A 507 10.44 -2.63 -24.84
N ALA A 508 11.39 -1.72 -24.62
CA ALA A 508 12.44 -1.44 -25.58
C ALA A 508 13.31 -2.69 -25.82
N GLN A 509 13.65 -3.43 -24.75
CA GLN A 509 14.41 -4.68 -24.85
C GLN A 509 13.66 -5.76 -25.62
N GLU A 510 12.36 -5.93 -25.40
CA GLU A 510 11.52 -6.87 -26.17
C GLU A 510 11.46 -6.46 -27.64
N SER A 511 11.21 -5.18 -27.93
CA SER A 511 11.14 -4.65 -29.29
C SER A 511 12.46 -4.79 -30.06
N ALA A 512 13.58 -4.48 -29.42
CA ALA A 512 14.92 -4.59 -30.03
C ALA A 512 15.23 -6.05 -30.37
N ARG A 513 14.90 -6.98 -29.47
CA ARG A 513 15.08 -8.42 -29.70
C ARG A 513 14.22 -8.93 -30.84
N ASP A 514 12.95 -8.54 -30.89
CA ASP A 514 12.03 -8.94 -31.95
C ASP A 514 12.49 -8.42 -33.31
N SER A 515 13.09 -7.23 -33.35
CA SER A 515 13.64 -6.61 -34.56
C SER A 515 14.95 -7.24 -35.02
N ALA A 516 15.73 -7.83 -34.12
CA ALA A 516 17.01 -8.49 -34.41
C ALA A 516 16.88 -9.99 -34.74
N ILE A 517 15.67 -10.54 -34.82
CA ILE A 517 15.44 -11.95 -35.16
C ILE A 517 15.90 -12.21 -36.61
N THR A 518 16.86 -13.13 -36.76
CA THR A 518 17.31 -13.64 -38.07
C THR A 518 17.07 -15.14 -38.16
N GLU A 519 16.45 -15.62 -39.24
CA GLU A 519 16.28 -17.06 -39.49
C GLU A 519 17.64 -17.69 -39.82
N HIS A 520 18.17 -18.52 -38.91
CA HIS A 520 19.37 -19.31 -39.16
C HIS A 520 19.39 -20.59 -38.29
N GLU A 521 19.98 -21.67 -38.79
CA GLU A 521 20.17 -22.91 -37.99
C GLU A 521 21.35 -22.74 -37.02
N CYS A 522 21.06 -22.81 -35.73
CA CYS A 522 22.02 -22.56 -34.66
C CYS A 522 22.52 -23.88 -34.05
N ILE A 523 23.69 -24.34 -34.50
CA ILE A 523 24.34 -25.59 -34.07
C ILE A 523 25.40 -25.38 -32.96
N SER A 524 25.65 -24.14 -32.50
CA SER A 524 26.69 -23.86 -31.49
C SER A 524 26.49 -22.52 -30.77
N ILE A 525 27.02 -22.41 -29.55
CA ILE A 525 27.07 -21.19 -28.72
C ILE A 525 27.87 -20.03 -29.34
N ARG A 526 28.59 -20.28 -30.44
CA ARG A 526 29.37 -19.30 -31.21
C ARG A 526 28.76 -18.99 -32.57
N CYS A 527 27.45 -19.13 -32.73
CA CYS A 527 26.81 -18.79 -33.99
C CYS A 527 26.98 -17.28 -34.27
N VAL A 528 27.60 -16.97 -35.42
CA VAL A 528 27.89 -15.59 -35.85
C VAL A 528 26.59 -14.79 -36.00
N GLY A 529 25.50 -15.44 -36.45
CA GLY A 529 24.17 -14.83 -36.55
C GLY A 529 23.62 -14.39 -35.19
N CYS A 530 23.66 -15.27 -34.18
CA CYS A 530 23.26 -14.93 -32.81
C CYS A 530 24.13 -13.83 -32.19
N ALA A 531 25.44 -13.83 -32.45
CA ALA A 531 26.36 -12.82 -31.93
C ALA A 531 26.06 -11.43 -32.53
N ALA A 532 25.90 -11.36 -33.86
CA ALA A 532 25.55 -10.12 -34.55
C ALA A 532 24.18 -9.58 -34.12
N ALA A 533 23.18 -10.45 -33.92
CA ALA A 533 21.87 -10.06 -33.40
C ALA A 533 21.97 -9.52 -31.96
N ALA A 534 22.77 -10.16 -31.10
CA ALA A 534 22.99 -9.69 -29.73
C ALA A 534 23.68 -8.31 -29.69
N ASP A 535 24.63 -8.08 -30.57
CA ASP A 535 25.32 -6.78 -30.68
C ASP A 535 24.38 -5.69 -31.23
N ALA A 536 23.56 -5.99 -32.23
CA ALA A 536 22.54 -5.05 -32.73
C ALA A 536 21.54 -4.64 -31.63
N VAL A 537 21.07 -5.61 -30.82
CA VAL A 537 20.19 -5.32 -29.66
C VAL A 537 20.90 -4.44 -28.64
N ARG A 538 22.18 -4.67 -28.36
CA ARG A 538 22.97 -3.86 -27.41
C ARG A 538 23.10 -2.42 -27.90
N ASP A 539 23.44 -2.22 -29.16
CA ASP A 539 23.61 -0.88 -29.76
C ASP A 539 22.30 -0.08 -29.75
N GLU A 540 21.18 -0.75 -30.07
CA GLU A 540 19.85 -0.15 -30.00
C GLU A 540 19.51 0.27 -28.57
N LEU A 541 19.67 -0.62 -27.59
CA LEU A 541 19.34 -0.32 -26.20
C LEU A 541 20.26 0.75 -25.60
N ALA A 542 21.55 0.74 -25.93
CA ALA A 542 22.49 1.78 -25.53
C ALA A 542 22.04 3.16 -26.03
N THR A 543 21.40 3.23 -27.21
CA THR A 543 20.87 4.46 -27.79
C THR A 543 19.52 4.86 -27.18
N VAL A 544 18.57 3.92 -27.16
CA VAL A 544 17.18 4.16 -26.73
C VAL A 544 17.09 4.49 -25.25
N LEU A 545 17.92 3.86 -24.42
CA LEU A 545 17.86 4.04 -22.97
C LEU A 545 18.76 5.16 -22.45
N LYS A 546 19.66 5.70 -23.28
CA LYS A 546 20.57 6.81 -22.93
C LYS A 546 19.87 8.02 -22.28
N PRO A 547 18.69 8.48 -22.75
CA PRO A 547 18.01 9.66 -22.18
C PRO A 547 17.51 9.44 -20.75
N PHE A 548 17.33 8.19 -20.31
CA PHE A 548 16.79 7.87 -18.99
C PHE A 548 17.85 7.90 -17.88
N GLY A 549 19.14 7.98 -18.24
CA GLY A 549 20.22 7.94 -17.26
C GLY A 549 20.37 6.57 -16.59
N ALA A 550 21.18 6.52 -15.53
CA ALA A 550 21.45 5.31 -14.76
C ALA A 550 21.64 5.64 -13.28
N GLU A 551 21.21 4.72 -12.43
CA GLU A 551 21.42 4.72 -10.99
C GLU A 551 22.41 3.61 -10.63
N ALA A 552 23.26 3.86 -9.63
CA ALA A 552 24.21 2.88 -9.14
C ALA A 552 24.40 3.05 -7.64
N VAL A 553 24.75 1.95 -6.97
CA VAL A 553 25.07 1.95 -5.55
C VAL A 553 26.42 2.62 -5.27
N GLU A 554 26.50 3.30 -4.14
CA GLU A 554 27.77 3.82 -3.63
C GLU A 554 28.64 2.71 -3.02
N MET A 555 29.91 3.04 -2.74
CA MET A 555 30.79 2.11 -2.04
C MET A 555 30.24 1.80 -0.64
N GLY A 556 30.11 0.52 -0.31
CA GLY A 556 29.51 0.07 0.96
C GLY A 556 28.00 -0.14 0.90
N GLU A 557 27.42 -0.09 -0.30
CA GLU A 557 26.04 -0.45 -0.57
C GLU A 557 25.93 -1.66 -1.52
N CYS A 558 24.78 -2.33 -1.47
CA CYS A 558 24.44 -3.43 -2.36
C CYS A 558 23.06 -3.23 -2.96
N SER A 559 22.87 -3.71 -4.19
CA SER A 559 21.60 -3.69 -4.89
C SER A 559 20.90 -5.03 -4.71
N VAL A 560 19.63 -5.00 -4.31
CA VAL A 560 18.74 -6.15 -4.27
C VAL A 560 17.71 -5.98 -5.37
N PHE A 561 17.59 -6.95 -6.28
CA PHE A 561 16.73 -6.77 -7.45
C PHE A 561 16.15 -8.07 -7.98
N LYS A 562 14.98 -7.95 -8.60
CA LYS A 562 14.26 -9.06 -9.22
C LYS A 562 14.98 -9.53 -10.48
N VAL A 563 14.95 -10.84 -10.71
CA VAL A 563 15.47 -11.47 -11.93
C VAL A 563 14.31 -12.02 -12.75
N GLY A 564 14.45 -12.11 -14.08
CA GLY A 564 13.39 -12.60 -14.96
C GLY A 564 12.96 -11.62 -16.05
N ARG A 565 12.39 -12.17 -17.13
CA ARG A 565 12.09 -11.44 -18.37
C ARG A 565 11.02 -10.35 -18.22
N GLY A 566 9.93 -10.63 -17.51
CA GLY A 566 8.78 -9.72 -17.44
C GLY A 566 8.82 -8.70 -16.29
N PHE A 567 9.63 -8.94 -15.27
CA PHE A 567 9.61 -8.19 -14.01
C PHE A 567 10.99 -7.93 -13.40
N GLY A 568 12.07 -8.37 -14.06
CA GLY A 568 13.43 -8.12 -13.61
C GLY A 568 13.87 -6.68 -13.84
N ALA A 569 14.85 -6.23 -13.05
CA ALA A 569 15.46 -4.92 -13.23
C ALA A 569 16.38 -4.92 -14.45
N VAL A 570 16.18 -3.96 -15.35
CA VAL A 570 17.09 -3.67 -16.47
C VAL A 570 18.33 -3.01 -15.91
N HIS A 571 19.47 -3.69 -16.09
CA HIS A 571 20.76 -3.29 -15.53
C HIS A 571 21.90 -3.54 -16.52
N SER A 572 23.07 -2.96 -16.26
CA SER A 572 24.26 -3.05 -17.10
C SER A 572 25.53 -3.05 -16.27
N GLU A 573 26.58 -3.69 -16.78
CA GLU A 573 27.94 -3.41 -16.34
C GLU A 573 28.30 -1.94 -16.60
N PRO A 574 29.13 -1.32 -15.73
CA PRO A 574 29.65 0.02 -15.93
C PRO A 574 30.79 0.03 -16.96
N CYS A 575 31.15 1.23 -17.41
CA CYS A 575 32.36 1.44 -18.23
C CYS A 575 33.62 1.00 -17.46
N MET A 576 34.48 0.24 -18.14
CA MET A 576 35.66 -0.42 -17.55
C MET A 576 36.99 0.09 -18.11
N SER A 577 37.00 0.97 -19.12
CA SER A 577 38.22 1.54 -19.69
C SER A 577 38.85 2.65 -18.85
N GLU A 578 38.05 3.34 -18.04
CA GLU A 578 38.47 4.50 -17.24
C GLU A 578 38.80 4.12 -15.77
N ALA A 579 38.63 2.84 -15.40
CA ALA A 579 38.91 2.37 -14.05
C ALA A 579 40.39 1.96 -13.92
N ASP A 580 41.21 2.82 -13.31
CA ASP A 580 42.66 2.62 -13.12
C ASP A 580 43.08 1.32 -12.39
N SER A 581 42.12 0.58 -11.78
CA SER A 581 42.40 -0.58 -10.90
C SER A 581 41.52 -1.82 -11.14
N GLY A 582 40.71 -1.86 -12.20
CA GLY A 582 39.80 -2.99 -12.48
C GLY A 582 38.57 -3.04 -11.55
N ARG A 583 37.84 -4.17 -11.53
CA ARG A 583 36.58 -4.32 -10.79
C ARG A 583 36.47 -5.68 -10.10
N ILE A 584 36.03 -5.68 -8.83
CA ILE A 584 35.69 -6.89 -8.05
C ILE A 584 34.21 -6.85 -7.71
N PHE A 585 33.44 -7.64 -8.44
CA PHE A 585 31.99 -7.73 -8.35
C PHE A 585 31.57 -8.98 -7.58
N ILE A 586 30.55 -8.86 -6.73
CA ILE A 586 29.96 -9.99 -6.02
C ILE A 586 28.49 -10.09 -6.37
N ASN A 587 28.05 -11.32 -6.62
CA ASN A 587 26.66 -11.66 -6.85
C ASN A 587 26.23 -12.82 -5.95
N VAL A 588 25.09 -12.66 -5.29
CA VAL A 588 24.49 -13.61 -4.35
C VAL A 588 23.08 -13.93 -4.80
N VAL A 589 22.80 -15.22 -4.96
CA VAL A 589 21.50 -15.74 -5.39
C VAL A 589 20.96 -16.66 -4.28
N PRO A 590 19.93 -16.23 -3.54
CA PRO A 590 19.25 -17.10 -2.58
C PRO A 590 18.38 -18.13 -3.31
N GLY A 591 18.17 -19.30 -2.70
CA GLY A 591 17.30 -20.33 -3.26
C GLY A 591 17.21 -21.54 -2.35
N THR A 592 16.23 -22.40 -2.64
CA THR A 592 16.15 -23.75 -2.07
C THR A 592 17.27 -24.63 -2.63
N GLU A 593 17.59 -25.73 -1.94
CA GLU A 593 18.58 -26.70 -2.41
C GLU A 593 18.33 -27.17 -3.85
N ASP A 594 17.08 -27.46 -4.20
CA ASP A 594 16.71 -27.91 -5.55
C ASP A 594 16.91 -26.82 -6.61
N GLU A 595 16.51 -25.58 -6.31
CA GLU A 595 16.72 -24.44 -7.20
C GLU A 595 18.21 -24.15 -7.41
N LEU A 596 19.00 -24.22 -6.34
CA LEU A 596 20.44 -24.00 -6.41
C LEU A 596 21.15 -25.16 -7.14
N ARG A 597 20.69 -26.41 -6.98
CA ARG A 597 21.18 -27.56 -7.77
C ARG A 597 20.93 -27.36 -9.26
N VAL A 598 19.73 -26.95 -9.65
CA VAL A 598 19.38 -26.66 -11.05
C VAL A 598 20.24 -25.50 -11.57
N LEU A 599 20.29 -24.40 -10.83
CA LEU A 599 21.08 -23.21 -11.15
C LEU A 599 22.55 -23.61 -11.37
N MET A 600 23.19 -24.22 -10.38
CA MET A 600 24.60 -24.64 -10.45
C MET A 600 24.89 -25.61 -11.60
N SER A 601 24.00 -26.57 -11.86
CA SER A 601 24.19 -27.56 -12.94
C SER A 601 24.31 -26.94 -14.33
N LYS A 602 23.72 -25.76 -14.55
CA LYS A 602 23.81 -25.03 -15.82
C LYS A 602 25.24 -24.64 -16.18
N TRP A 603 26.10 -24.46 -15.18
CA TRP A 603 27.52 -24.17 -15.35
C TRP A 603 28.40 -25.39 -15.05
N GLY A 604 27.82 -26.59 -15.11
CA GLY A 604 28.53 -27.84 -14.84
C GLY A 604 28.89 -28.05 -13.37
N MET A 605 28.27 -27.29 -12.44
CA MET A 605 28.58 -27.35 -11.02
C MET A 605 27.70 -28.30 -10.21
N GLN A 606 28.20 -28.79 -9.08
CA GLN A 606 27.46 -29.62 -8.11
C GLN A 606 27.29 -28.93 -6.74
N PHE A 607 26.07 -28.91 -6.22
CA PHE A 607 25.73 -28.48 -4.86
C PHE A 607 26.03 -29.62 -3.84
N PRO A 608 26.57 -29.34 -2.62
CA PRO A 608 26.68 -28.03 -1.97
C PRO A 608 27.98 -27.27 -2.22
N ARG A 609 29.01 -27.86 -2.87
CA ARG A 609 30.32 -27.21 -2.99
C ARG A 609 31.06 -27.52 -4.29
N GLN A 610 30.99 -26.56 -5.21
CA GLN A 610 32.03 -26.26 -6.20
C GLN A 610 32.19 -24.74 -6.27
N TRP A 611 33.43 -24.27 -6.39
CA TRP A 611 33.75 -22.85 -6.55
C TRP A 611 33.91 -22.56 -8.04
N TRP A 612 33.21 -21.55 -8.54
CA TRP A 612 33.36 -21.08 -9.91
C TRP A 612 33.51 -19.56 -9.91
N VAL A 613 34.69 -19.10 -10.30
CA VAL A 613 34.91 -17.71 -10.71
C VAL A 613 34.51 -17.64 -12.17
N GLY A 614 33.38 -16.97 -12.43
CA GLY A 614 32.63 -17.10 -13.67
C GLY A 614 33.39 -16.67 -14.91
N GLY A 615 33.19 -17.47 -15.96
CA GLY A 615 33.66 -17.23 -17.31
C GLY A 615 32.53 -17.14 -18.35
N ARG A 616 32.83 -16.46 -19.45
CA ARG A 616 32.54 -16.90 -20.82
C ARG A 616 33.78 -16.70 -21.66
#